data_AF-A0AAF3FDG6-F1
#
_entry.id   AF-A0AAF3FDG6-F1
#
_cell.length_a   1.000
_cell.length_b   1.000
_cell.length_c   1.000
_cell.angle_alpha   90.00
_cell.angle_beta   90.00
_cell.angle_gamma   90.00
#
_symmetry.space_group_name_H-M   'P 1'
#
loop_
_entity.id
_entity.type
_entity.pdbx_description
1 polymer ?
#
loop_
_entity_poly.entity_id
_entity_poly.type
_entity_poly.pdbx_seq_one_letter_code
_entity_poly.pdbx_strand_id
1 'polypeptide(L)'
;MLLRLVAALLFVQLAFLLTPVDAIDLQHWQCGSEKESKKLAHQLIHKDCPDVAGELNHCCVIHDDCYAKQHGQEYCDREFCDCNKRALKGRQFEKCEDHNQLVCLMMPLIGTWAYDNSVNWTEPENTIYYRPPGVLYPVFDDLYKVCSDIPVILSSCSYNYMECALGTRGVSNCGGELAHCLEGLGKESRRAECDAESKKVASIVRIETYRRIDFTNAEHQRMLWNGFIAILGGLSLGCVLWAMLTSWKRYSLSRSNSQASSMDNIKYQTV
;
A
#
# COMPACT_ATOMS: atom_id res chain seq x y z
N MET A 1 30.29 -19.99 18.02
CA MET A 1 30.13 -19.64 16.59
C MET A 1 28.65 -19.56 16.18
N LEU A 2 27.85 -20.61 16.46
CA LEU A 2 26.42 -20.68 16.12
C LEU A 2 25.57 -19.50 16.66
N LEU A 3 25.74 -19.12 17.93
CA LEU A 3 24.97 -18.03 18.55
C LEU A 3 25.21 -16.65 17.86
N ARG A 4 26.45 -16.39 17.39
CA ARG A 4 26.79 -15.16 16.66
C ARG A 4 26.16 -15.13 15.27
N LEU A 5 26.06 -16.28 14.61
CA LEU A 5 25.39 -16.45 13.32
C LEU A 5 23.87 -16.24 13.44
N VAL A 6 23.24 -16.82 14.47
CA VAL A 6 21.80 -16.62 14.73
C VAL A 6 21.49 -15.16 15.06
N ALA A 7 22.31 -14.51 15.91
CA ALA A 7 22.13 -13.10 16.23
C ALA A 7 22.31 -12.20 15.00
N ALA A 8 23.30 -12.46 14.14
CA ALA A 8 23.50 -11.69 12.91
C ALA A 8 22.33 -11.85 11.93
N LEU A 9 21.79 -13.07 11.78
CA LEU A 9 20.63 -13.34 10.91
C LEU A 9 19.36 -12.65 11.44
N LEU A 10 19.12 -12.67 12.74
CA LEU A 10 18.01 -11.95 13.37
C LEU A 10 18.16 -10.43 13.20
N PHE A 11 19.38 -9.90 13.31
CA PHE A 11 19.64 -8.47 13.12
C PHE A 11 19.42 -8.03 11.67
N VAL A 12 19.81 -8.85 10.69
CA VAL A 12 19.56 -8.60 9.26
C VAL A 12 18.07 -8.67 8.93
N GLN A 13 17.34 -9.67 9.45
CA GLN A 13 15.89 -9.76 9.27
C GLN A 13 15.15 -8.59 9.94
N LEU A 14 15.56 -8.18 11.13
CA LEU A 14 14.99 -7.04 11.85
C LEU A 14 15.29 -5.72 11.13
N ALA A 15 16.50 -5.55 10.58
CA ALA A 15 16.86 -4.36 9.81
C ALA A 15 16.07 -4.26 8.49
N PHE A 16 15.78 -5.38 7.83
CA PHE A 16 14.94 -5.41 6.63
C PHE A 16 13.46 -5.13 6.91
N LEU A 17 12.98 -5.46 8.11
CA LEU A 17 11.65 -5.09 8.59
C LEU A 17 11.55 -3.62 9.04
N LEU A 18 12.68 -2.93 9.19
CA LEU A 18 12.76 -1.54 9.64
C LEU A 18 13.14 -0.57 8.53
N THR A 19 13.35 -1.01 7.29
CA THR A 19 13.45 -0.07 6.17
C THR A 19 12.07 0.54 5.95
N PRO A 20 11.87 1.86 6.10
CA PRO A 20 10.61 2.48 5.73
C PRO A 20 10.43 2.26 4.22
N VAL A 21 9.53 1.34 3.90
CA VAL A 21 8.96 1.18 2.56
C VAL A 21 8.03 2.38 2.39
N ASP A 22 7.90 2.88 1.15
CA ASP A 22 6.96 3.96 0.76
C ASP A 22 7.57 5.38 0.74
N ALA A 23 8.86 5.52 0.42
CA ALA A 23 9.46 6.79 0.07
C ALA A 23 9.30 7.07 -1.43
N ILE A 24 8.53 8.09 -1.81
CA ILE A 24 8.50 8.60 -3.19
C ILE A 24 9.92 9.01 -3.58
N ASP A 25 10.42 8.53 -4.72
CA ASP A 25 11.73 8.93 -5.20
C ASP A 25 11.73 10.40 -5.66
N LEU A 26 12.84 11.11 -5.46
CA LEU A 26 13.01 12.50 -5.85
C LEU A 26 12.74 12.74 -7.34
N GLN A 27 12.99 11.73 -8.20
CA GLN A 27 12.68 11.82 -9.63
C GLN A 27 11.18 11.89 -9.94
N HIS A 28 10.31 11.44 -9.03
CA HIS A 28 8.84 11.51 -9.15
C HIS A 28 8.26 12.66 -8.33
N TRP A 29 9.10 13.42 -7.65
CA TRP A 29 8.70 14.54 -6.80
C TRP A 29 8.52 15.81 -7.62
N GLN A 30 7.38 16.46 -7.44
CA GLN A 30 6.92 17.59 -8.24
C GLN A 30 6.88 18.89 -7.44
N CYS A 31 6.64 18.86 -6.13
CA CYS A 31 6.63 20.08 -5.33
C CYS A 31 7.98 20.83 -5.38
N GLY A 32 7.96 22.06 -5.87
CA GLY A 32 9.11 22.98 -5.95
C GLY A 32 9.39 23.42 -7.38
N SER A 33 9.86 24.66 -7.56
CA SER A 33 10.06 25.25 -8.90
C SER A 33 11.41 24.90 -9.51
N GLU A 34 12.45 24.78 -8.69
CA GLU A 34 13.83 24.47 -9.09
C GLU A 34 14.34 23.19 -8.43
N LYS A 35 15.39 22.58 -8.99
CA LYS A 35 16.01 21.35 -8.48
C LYS A 35 16.29 21.37 -6.98
N GLU A 36 16.86 22.46 -6.46
CA GLU A 36 17.19 22.55 -5.03
C GLU A 36 15.94 22.73 -4.17
N SER A 37 14.96 23.51 -4.63
CA SER A 37 13.67 23.64 -3.93
C SER A 37 12.88 22.32 -3.93
N LYS A 38 12.91 21.56 -5.04
CA LYS A 38 12.30 20.23 -5.15
C LYS A 38 12.93 19.26 -4.17
N LYS A 39 14.27 19.23 -4.13
CA LYS A 39 15.02 18.39 -3.19
C LYS A 39 14.73 18.76 -1.73
N LEU A 40 14.67 20.04 -1.40
CA LEU A 40 14.36 20.49 -0.04
C LEU A 40 12.93 20.12 0.35
N ALA A 41 11.95 20.40 -0.51
CA ALA A 41 10.54 20.04 -0.28
C ALA A 41 10.38 18.53 -0.08
N HIS A 42 11.02 17.74 -0.93
CA HIS A 42 11.05 16.28 -0.82
C HIS A 42 11.60 15.82 0.53
N GLN A 43 12.75 16.35 0.95
CA GLN A 43 13.38 15.99 2.22
C GLN A 43 12.51 16.37 3.44
N LEU A 44 11.88 17.53 3.42
CA LEU A 44 10.99 17.98 4.50
C LEU A 44 9.75 17.09 4.61
N ILE A 45 9.06 16.87 3.50
CA ILE A 45 7.85 16.04 3.48
C ILE A 45 8.18 14.59 3.81
N HIS A 46 9.25 14.03 3.25
CA HIS A 46 9.60 12.65 3.54
C HIS A 46 9.98 12.42 5.02
N LYS A 47 10.56 13.44 5.66
CA LYS A 47 10.93 13.38 7.08
C LYS A 47 9.73 13.55 8.01
N ASP A 48 8.90 14.55 7.76
CA ASP A 48 7.86 14.98 8.72
C ASP A 48 6.45 14.48 8.35
N CYS A 49 6.26 13.98 7.12
CA CYS A 49 4.98 13.60 6.53
C CYS A 49 5.04 12.35 5.60
N PRO A 50 5.80 11.28 5.91
CA PRO A 50 6.06 10.19 4.95
C PRO A 50 4.77 9.54 4.42
N ASP A 51 3.80 9.33 5.29
CA ASP A 51 2.53 8.66 4.97
C ASP A 51 1.64 9.41 3.98
N VAL A 52 1.83 10.73 3.82
CA VAL A 52 0.99 11.57 2.95
C VAL A 52 1.80 12.22 1.84
N ALA A 53 3.05 11.78 1.66
CA ALA A 53 3.95 12.37 0.70
C ALA A 53 3.38 12.32 -0.73
N GLY A 54 2.70 11.25 -1.10
CA GLY A 54 2.08 11.10 -2.42
C GLY A 54 0.88 12.00 -2.65
N GLU A 55 0.02 12.11 -1.64
CA GLU A 55 -1.13 12.99 -1.68
C GLU A 55 -0.70 14.47 -1.76
N LEU A 56 0.31 14.88 -0.99
CA LEU A 56 0.88 16.23 -1.07
C LEU A 56 1.59 16.48 -2.40
N ASN A 57 2.35 15.50 -2.90
CA ASN A 57 3.01 15.60 -4.21
C ASN A 57 1.99 15.76 -5.35
N HIS A 58 0.86 15.05 -5.27
CA HIS A 58 -0.24 15.19 -6.21
C HIS A 58 -0.88 16.58 -6.16
N CYS A 59 -1.03 17.18 -4.98
CA CYS A 59 -1.49 18.56 -4.86
C CYS A 59 -0.55 19.54 -5.60
N CYS A 60 0.76 19.31 -5.58
CA CYS A 60 1.71 20.12 -6.33
C CYS A 60 1.55 19.94 -7.85
N VAL A 61 1.27 18.73 -8.33
CA VAL A 61 1.00 18.49 -9.76
C VAL A 61 -0.22 19.27 -10.24
N ILE A 62 -1.30 19.30 -9.44
CA ILE A 62 -2.49 20.10 -9.77
C ILE A 62 -2.17 21.60 -9.74
N HIS A 63 -1.38 22.06 -8.76
CA HIS A 63 -0.99 23.46 -8.64
C HIS A 63 -0.13 23.93 -9.82
N ASP A 64 0.88 23.16 -10.21
CA ASP A 64 1.75 23.45 -11.35
C ASP A 64 0.95 23.50 -12.66
N ASP A 65 -0.02 22.59 -12.85
CA ASP A 65 -0.92 22.62 -14.01
C ASP A 65 -1.85 23.85 -14.00
N CYS A 66 -2.39 24.22 -12.83
CA CYS A 66 -3.20 25.43 -12.65
C CYS A 66 -2.40 26.69 -12.99
N TYR A 67 -1.14 26.75 -12.55
CA TYR A 67 -0.18 27.79 -12.88
C TYR A 67 0.10 27.84 -14.39
N ALA A 68 0.46 26.71 -15.01
CA ALA A 68 0.73 26.64 -16.43
C ALA A 68 -0.48 27.07 -17.30
N LYS A 69 -1.71 26.80 -16.84
CA LYS A 69 -2.97 27.24 -17.46
C LYS A 69 -3.37 28.67 -17.15
N GLN A 70 -2.63 29.34 -16.26
CA GLN A 70 -2.81 30.75 -15.91
C GLN A 70 -4.22 31.05 -15.38
N HIS A 71 -4.74 30.21 -14.47
CA HIS A 71 -6.04 30.42 -13.82
C HIS A 71 -6.05 31.51 -12.74
N GLY A 72 -4.92 32.19 -12.52
CA GLY A 72 -4.73 33.22 -11.50
C GLY A 72 -4.03 32.67 -10.26
N GLN A 73 -2.97 33.35 -9.82
CA GLN A 73 -2.12 32.93 -8.70
C GLN A 73 -2.95 32.68 -7.43
N GLU A 74 -3.76 33.65 -7.00
CA GLU A 74 -4.56 33.55 -5.76
C GLU A 74 -5.53 32.37 -5.79
N TYR A 75 -6.13 32.09 -6.95
CA TYR A 75 -7.03 30.96 -7.13
C TYR A 75 -6.26 29.63 -7.00
N CYS A 76 -5.16 29.49 -7.74
CA CYS A 76 -4.35 28.27 -7.71
C CYS A 76 -3.75 28.01 -6.32
N ASP A 77 -3.23 29.05 -5.64
CA ASP A 77 -2.68 28.94 -4.27
C ASP A 77 -3.74 28.49 -3.27
N ARG A 78 -4.97 28.99 -3.40
CA ARG A 78 -6.11 28.58 -2.56
C ARG A 78 -6.47 27.11 -2.78
N GLU A 79 -6.62 26.69 -4.04
CA GLU A 79 -6.95 25.29 -4.37
C GLU A 79 -5.84 24.33 -3.94
N PHE A 80 -4.57 24.73 -4.08
CA PHE A 80 -3.42 23.98 -3.57
C PHE A 80 -3.49 23.79 -2.06
N CYS A 81 -3.76 24.86 -1.31
CA CYS A 81 -3.91 24.81 0.13
C CYS A 81 -5.06 23.93 0.58
N ASP A 82 -6.20 23.98 -0.11
CA ASP A 82 -7.35 23.14 0.21
C ASP A 82 -7.14 21.68 -0.23
N CYS A 83 -6.30 21.42 -1.24
CA CYS A 83 -5.80 20.09 -1.55
C CYS A 83 -4.93 19.54 -0.41
N ASN A 84 -3.92 20.28 0.05
CA ASN A 84 -3.04 19.85 1.14
C ASN A 84 -3.82 19.57 2.43
N LYS A 85 -4.76 20.44 2.81
CA LYS A 85 -5.62 20.21 3.99
C LYS A 85 -6.42 18.91 3.87
N ARG A 86 -6.92 18.57 2.67
CA ARG A 86 -7.64 17.30 2.44
C ARG A 86 -6.71 16.10 2.57
N ALA A 87 -5.49 16.19 2.03
CA ALA A 87 -4.47 15.14 2.15
C ALA A 87 -4.10 14.84 3.62
N LEU A 88 -4.09 15.87 4.47
CA LEU A 88 -3.77 15.75 5.90
C LEU A 88 -4.94 15.34 6.79
N LYS A 89 -6.18 15.44 6.29
CA LYS A 89 -7.37 15.29 7.13
C LYS A 89 -7.42 13.93 7.83
N GLY A 90 -7.56 13.95 9.16
CA GLY A 90 -7.69 12.75 9.98
C GLY A 90 -6.38 12.03 10.25
N ARG A 91 -5.23 12.64 9.92
CA ARG A 91 -3.90 12.10 10.22
C ARG A 91 -3.20 12.91 11.30
N GLN A 92 -2.52 12.25 12.23
CA GLN A 92 -1.87 12.90 13.37
C GLN A 92 -0.39 13.14 13.06
N PHE A 93 -0.11 14.25 12.37
CA PHE A 93 1.25 14.73 12.14
C PHE A 93 1.33 16.22 12.45
N GLU A 94 1.45 16.58 13.73
CA GLU A 94 1.49 18.00 14.17
C GLU A 94 2.50 18.82 13.36
N LYS A 95 3.72 18.30 13.19
CA LYS A 95 4.76 18.96 12.38
C LYS A 95 4.37 19.10 10.92
N CYS A 96 3.67 18.12 10.35
CA CYS A 96 3.28 18.16 8.95
C CYS A 96 2.23 19.24 8.68
N GLU A 97 1.27 19.36 9.60
CA GLU A 97 0.23 20.37 9.52
C GLU A 97 0.82 21.78 9.63
N ASP A 98 1.74 22.01 10.57
CA ASP A 98 2.43 23.28 10.74
C ASP A 98 3.21 23.70 9.47
N HIS A 99 3.95 22.76 8.85
CA HIS A 99 4.67 23.03 7.60
C HIS A 99 3.71 23.38 6.47
N ASN A 100 2.59 22.65 6.33
CA ASN A 100 1.61 22.93 5.28
C ASN A 100 0.92 24.28 5.48
N GLN A 101 0.59 24.65 6.73
CA GLN A 101 0.06 25.98 7.04
C GLN A 101 1.07 27.08 6.71
N LEU A 102 2.34 26.88 7.05
CA LEU A 102 3.40 27.83 6.73
C LEU A 102 3.59 27.98 5.22
N VAL A 103 3.64 26.87 4.46
CA VAL A 103 3.72 26.90 3.00
C VAL A 103 2.55 27.72 2.44
N CYS A 104 1.32 27.43 2.88
CA CYS A 104 0.12 28.16 2.46
C CYS A 104 0.17 29.67 2.75
N LEU A 105 0.73 30.07 3.89
CA LEU A 105 0.93 31.48 4.23
C LEU A 105 1.96 32.16 3.31
N MET A 106 2.97 31.42 2.86
CA MET A 106 4.08 31.93 2.07
C MET A 106 3.82 31.89 0.56
N MET A 107 2.87 31.07 0.08
CA MET A 107 2.57 30.92 -1.35
C MET A 107 2.22 32.24 -2.05
N PRO A 108 1.44 33.18 -1.48
CA PRO A 108 1.19 34.45 -2.14
C PRO A 108 2.46 35.28 -2.42
N LEU A 109 3.50 35.12 -1.59
CA LEU A 109 4.76 35.86 -1.71
C LEU A 109 5.76 35.16 -2.65
N ILE A 110 5.95 33.85 -2.48
CA ILE A 110 6.94 33.08 -3.24
C ILE A 110 6.36 32.62 -4.59
N GLY A 111 5.06 32.37 -4.61
CA GLY A 111 4.32 31.86 -5.75
C GLY A 111 4.23 32.83 -6.91
N THR A 112 4.35 34.15 -6.72
CA THR A 112 4.27 35.12 -7.83
C THR A 112 5.35 34.84 -8.88
N TRP A 113 6.60 34.61 -8.44
CA TRP A 113 7.68 34.30 -9.37
C TRP A 113 7.45 32.98 -10.10
N ALA A 114 6.99 31.94 -9.40
CA ALA A 114 6.71 30.65 -10.03
C ALA A 114 5.51 30.73 -10.98
N TYR A 115 4.49 31.52 -10.64
CA TYR A 115 3.30 31.74 -11.46
C TYR A 115 3.65 32.45 -12.76
N ASP A 116 4.39 33.56 -12.68
CA ASP A 116 4.79 34.34 -13.85
C ASP A 116 5.68 33.53 -14.81
N ASN A 117 6.54 32.66 -14.27
CA ASN A 117 7.42 31.80 -15.08
C ASN A 117 6.76 30.52 -15.59
N SER A 118 5.54 30.20 -15.15
CA SER A 118 4.80 29.03 -15.63
C SER A 118 4.13 29.26 -16.99
N VAL A 119 4.11 30.50 -17.49
CA VAL A 119 3.58 30.84 -18.81
C VAL A 119 4.40 30.13 -19.89
N ASN A 120 3.83 29.11 -20.52
CA ASN A 120 4.47 28.20 -21.48
C ASN A 120 5.36 27.11 -20.87
N TRP A 121 5.21 26.82 -19.58
CA TRP A 121 5.85 25.64 -19.03
C TRP A 121 5.31 24.38 -19.73
N THR A 122 6.23 23.52 -20.15
CA THR A 122 5.94 22.22 -20.74
C THR A 122 6.73 21.18 -19.99
N GLU A 123 6.10 20.03 -19.76
CA GLU A 123 6.80 18.90 -19.18
C GLU A 123 8.01 18.48 -20.02
N PRO A 124 9.12 18.03 -19.39
CA PRO A 124 10.25 17.46 -20.10
C PRO A 124 9.85 16.27 -20.98
N GLU A 125 10.52 16.10 -22.12
CA GLU A 125 10.25 14.99 -23.06
C GLU A 125 10.43 13.60 -22.43
N ASN A 126 11.23 13.48 -21.37
CA ASN A 126 11.51 12.24 -20.66
C ASN A 126 10.58 11.99 -19.46
N THR A 127 9.45 12.71 -19.37
CA THR A 127 8.47 12.52 -18.31
C THR A 127 7.86 11.12 -18.37
N ILE A 128 7.94 10.39 -17.25
CA ILE A 128 7.40 9.03 -17.14
C ILE A 128 5.94 9.11 -16.73
N TYR A 129 5.07 8.47 -17.52
CA TYR A 129 3.64 8.36 -17.23
C TYR A 129 3.31 6.99 -16.64
N TYR A 130 2.89 6.98 -15.37
CA TYR A 130 2.51 5.77 -14.65
C TYR A 130 1.15 5.25 -15.10
N ARG A 131 1.01 3.93 -15.08
CA ARG A 131 -0.25 3.22 -15.34
C ARG A 131 -0.42 2.15 -14.27
N PRO A 132 -1.62 2.02 -13.65
CA PRO A 132 -1.87 0.92 -12.74
C PRO A 132 -1.70 -0.43 -13.46
N PRO A 133 -1.07 -1.43 -12.82
CA PRO A 133 -0.80 -2.70 -13.47
C PRO A 133 -2.05 -3.57 -13.67
N GLY A 134 -1.93 -4.61 -14.49
CA GLY A 134 -2.96 -5.62 -14.69
C GLY A 134 -4.15 -5.11 -15.52
N VAL A 135 -5.37 -5.42 -15.06
CA VAL A 135 -6.63 -5.12 -15.79
C VAL A 135 -6.88 -3.63 -16.02
N LEU A 136 -6.27 -2.75 -15.21
CA LEU A 136 -6.42 -1.31 -15.34
C LEU A 136 -5.48 -0.69 -16.38
N TYR A 137 -4.41 -1.39 -16.78
CA TYR A 137 -3.41 -0.87 -17.71
C TYR A 137 -4.01 -0.41 -19.06
N PRO A 138 -4.77 -1.24 -19.81
CA PRO A 138 -5.32 -0.81 -21.10
C PRO A 138 -6.36 0.30 -20.95
N VAL A 139 -7.11 0.31 -19.83
CA VAL A 139 -8.12 1.34 -19.53
C VAL A 139 -7.45 2.70 -19.34
N PHE A 140 -6.32 2.75 -18.63
CA PHE A 140 -5.56 3.97 -18.46
C PHE A 140 -4.92 4.44 -19.76
N ASP A 141 -4.44 3.52 -20.61
CA ASP A 141 -3.83 3.90 -21.90
C ASP A 141 -4.83 4.64 -22.82
N ASP A 142 -6.09 4.21 -22.82
CA ASP A 142 -7.16 4.91 -23.54
C ASP A 142 -7.52 6.24 -22.87
N LEU A 143 -7.56 6.28 -21.53
CA LEU A 143 -7.80 7.51 -20.79
C LEU A 143 -6.74 8.58 -21.10
N TYR A 144 -5.45 8.22 -21.20
CA TYR A 144 -4.37 9.13 -21.58
C TYR A 144 -4.57 9.74 -22.98
N LYS A 145 -5.15 9.00 -23.92
CA LYS A 145 -5.44 9.50 -25.28
C LYS A 145 -6.55 10.55 -25.24
N VAL A 146 -7.61 10.31 -24.47
CA VAL A 146 -8.76 11.23 -24.33
C VAL A 146 -8.35 12.48 -23.55
N CYS A 147 -7.71 12.29 -22.40
CA CYS A 147 -7.27 13.32 -21.47
C CYS A 147 -5.83 13.80 -21.73
N SER A 148 -5.49 14.02 -23.01
CA SER A 148 -4.12 14.35 -23.40
C SER A 148 -3.64 15.74 -22.93
N ASP A 149 -4.53 16.56 -22.35
CA ASP A 149 -4.22 17.89 -21.81
C ASP A 149 -3.84 17.89 -20.32
N ILE A 150 -3.97 16.76 -19.62
CA ILE A 150 -3.61 16.59 -18.20
C ILE A 150 -2.89 15.25 -17.90
N PRO A 151 -1.90 14.82 -18.72
CA PRO A 151 -1.30 13.50 -18.56
C PRO A 151 -0.50 13.38 -17.24
N VAL A 152 0.03 14.47 -16.70
CA VAL A 152 0.80 14.49 -15.45
C VAL A 152 -0.10 14.24 -14.25
N ILE A 153 -1.28 14.89 -14.22
CA ILE A 153 -2.26 14.69 -13.16
C ILE A 153 -2.72 13.23 -13.16
N LEU A 154 -3.03 12.66 -14.33
CA LEU A 154 -3.36 11.23 -14.48
C LEU A 154 -2.26 10.30 -13.98
N SER A 155 -1.01 10.63 -14.32
CA SER A 155 0.18 9.89 -13.87
C SER A 155 0.32 9.92 -12.36
N SER A 156 0.13 11.09 -11.73
CA SER A 156 0.19 11.23 -10.28
C SER A 156 -0.94 10.47 -9.55
N CYS A 157 -2.17 10.43 -10.09
CA CYS A 157 -3.23 9.55 -9.57
C CYS A 157 -2.79 8.07 -9.60
N SER A 158 -2.25 7.64 -10.74
CA SER A 158 -1.78 6.26 -10.95
C SER A 158 -0.64 5.89 -10.01
N TYR A 159 0.31 6.80 -9.84
CA TYR A 159 1.46 6.63 -8.96
C TYR A 159 1.02 6.51 -7.49
N ASN A 160 0.15 7.41 -7.01
CA ASN A 160 -0.39 7.33 -5.65
C ASN A 160 -1.13 6.01 -5.39
N TYR A 161 -1.89 5.52 -6.37
CA TYR A 161 -2.51 4.20 -6.29
C TYR A 161 -1.48 3.09 -6.14
N MET A 162 -0.41 3.11 -6.95
CA MET A 162 0.63 2.09 -6.92
C MET A 162 1.37 2.08 -5.57
N GLU A 163 1.79 3.25 -5.08
CA GLU A 163 2.42 3.38 -3.76
C GLU A 163 1.49 2.90 -2.65
N CYS A 164 0.22 3.34 -2.65
CA CYS A 164 -0.77 2.87 -1.68
C CYS A 164 -0.95 1.35 -1.71
N ALA A 165 -0.99 0.76 -2.91
CA ALA A 165 -1.20 -0.67 -3.10
C ALA A 165 0.02 -1.52 -2.72
N LEU A 166 1.22 -0.95 -2.73
CA LEU A 166 2.45 -1.56 -2.23
C LEU A 166 2.55 -1.46 -0.70
N GLY A 167 2.01 -0.39 -0.14
CA GLY A 167 1.98 -0.15 1.30
C GLY A 167 0.97 -1.01 2.07
N THR A 168 0.82 -0.70 3.36
CA THR A 168 -0.02 -1.48 4.30
C THR A 168 -1.52 -1.12 4.26
N ARG A 169 -1.92 -0.12 3.47
CA ARG A 169 -3.28 0.47 3.50
C ARG A 169 -4.37 -0.42 2.90
N GLY A 170 -3.98 -1.52 2.25
CA GLY A 170 -4.89 -2.47 1.62
C GLY A 170 -5.46 -1.96 0.30
N VAL A 171 -5.56 -2.86 -0.69
CA VAL A 171 -5.96 -2.56 -2.07
C VAL A 171 -7.34 -1.89 -2.17
N SER A 172 -8.23 -2.14 -1.21
CA SER A 172 -9.58 -1.56 -1.15
C SER A 172 -9.57 -0.04 -1.06
N ASN A 173 -8.75 0.49 -0.15
CA ASN A 173 -8.69 1.92 0.14
C ASN A 173 -8.03 2.65 -1.03
N CYS A 174 -6.95 2.07 -1.56
CA CYS A 174 -6.22 2.63 -2.71
C CYS A 174 -7.09 2.74 -3.96
N GLY A 175 -7.94 1.74 -4.23
CA GLY A 175 -8.88 1.81 -5.34
C GLY A 175 -9.93 2.92 -5.18
N GLY A 176 -10.42 3.12 -3.95
CA GLY A 176 -11.32 4.23 -3.63
C GLY A 176 -10.66 5.60 -3.84
N GLU A 177 -9.42 5.76 -3.37
CA GLU A 177 -8.62 6.97 -3.54
C GLU A 177 -8.31 7.24 -5.03
N LEU A 178 -7.93 6.23 -5.80
CA LEU A 178 -7.72 6.35 -7.24
C LEU A 178 -9.00 6.79 -7.95
N ALA A 179 -10.13 6.15 -7.65
CA ALA A 179 -11.41 6.51 -8.26
C ALA A 179 -11.81 7.96 -7.93
N HIS A 180 -11.61 8.40 -6.69
CA HIS A 180 -11.85 9.78 -6.30
C HIS A 180 -10.91 10.77 -7.01
N CYS A 181 -9.63 10.43 -7.18
CA CYS A 181 -8.66 11.21 -7.96
C CYS A 181 -9.13 11.39 -9.41
N LEU A 182 -9.56 10.29 -10.05
CA LEU A 182 -10.08 10.28 -11.42
C LEU A 182 -11.35 11.14 -11.58
N GLU A 183 -12.28 11.10 -10.62
CA GLU A 183 -13.49 11.94 -10.66
C GLU A 183 -13.19 13.43 -10.54
N GLY A 184 -12.07 13.79 -9.92
CA GLY A 184 -11.61 15.18 -9.83
C GLY A 184 -11.09 15.75 -11.16
N LEU A 185 -10.65 14.90 -12.09
CA LEU A 185 -9.97 15.32 -13.33
C LEU A 185 -10.83 16.19 -14.24
N GLY A 186 -12.16 16.07 -14.17
CA GLY A 186 -13.06 16.90 -14.95
C GLY A 186 -12.99 18.40 -14.61
N LYS A 187 -12.52 18.75 -13.41
CA LYS A 187 -12.26 20.16 -13.04
C LYS A 187 -10.97 20.68 -13.64
N GLU A 188 -10.02 19.80 -13.90
CA GLU A 188 -8.68 20.15 -14.37
C GLU A 188 -8.58 20.11 -15.90
N SER A 189 -9.25 19.18 -16.57
CA SER A 189 -9.25 19.10 -18.04
C SER A 189 -10.17 20.15 -18.67
N ARG A 190 -9.74 20.69 -19.82
CA ARG A 190 -10.59 21.56 -20.66
C ARG A 190 -11.55 20.77 -21.54
N ARG A 191 -11.44 19.44 -21.57
CA ARG A 191 -12.20 18.56 -22.47
C ARG A 191 -13.33 17.88 -21.69
N ALA A 192 -14.57 18.15 -22.06
CA ALA A 192 -15.75 17.48 -21.47
C ALA A 192 -15.71 15.95 -21.66
N GLU A 193 -15.09 15.47 -22.75
CA GLU A 193 -14.87 14.05 -23.01
C GLU A 193 -13.96 13.41 -21.95
N CYS A 194 -12.96 14.14 -21.45
CA CYS A 194 -12.08 13.65 -20.39
C CYS A 194 -12.82 13.48 -19.06
N ASP A 195 -13.71 14.41 -18.69
CA ASP A 195 -14.55 14.27 -17.49
C ASP A 195 -15.45 13.02 -17.58
N ALA A 196 -16.10 12.80 -18.73
CA ALA A 196 -16.95 11.64 -18.94
C ALA A 196 -16.16 10.32 -18.88
N GLU A 197 -15.02 10.25 -19.58
CA GLU A 197 -14.20 9.03 -19.62
C GLU A 197 -13.54 8.76 -18.27
N SER A 198 -13.02 9.79 -17.57
CA SER A 198 -12.42 9.62 -16.24
C SER A 198 -13.42 9.09 -15.20
N LYS A 199 -14.67 9.57 -15.19
CA LYS A 199 -15.75 9.03 -14.35
C LYS A 199 -16.07 7.57 -14.68
N LYS A 200 -16.10 7.23 -15.98
CA LYS A 200 -16.27 5.84 -16.42
C LYS A 200 -15.12 4.97 -15.93
N VAL A 201 -13.86 5.40 -16.07
CA VAL A 201 -12.70 4.67 -15.55
C VAL A 201 -12.73 4.55 -14.03
N ALA A 202 -13.13 5.59 -13.31
CA ALA A 202 -13.31 5.55 -11.85
C ALA A 202 -14.32 4.47 -11.43
N SER A 203 -15.41 4.29 -12.17
CA SER A 203 -16.36 3.20 -11.92
C SER A 203 -15.74 1.81 -12.13
N ILE A 204 -14.92 1.64 -13.17
CA ILE A 204 -14.20 0.40 -13.45
C ILE A 204 -13.21 0.10 -12.33
N VAL A 205 -12.43 1.11 -11.89
CA VAL A 205 -11.49 0.98 -10.77
C VAL A 205 -12.21 0.45 -9.53
N ARG A 206 -13.36 1.04 -9.15
CA ARG A 206 -14.13 0.56 -7.99
C ARG A 206 -14.55 -0.90 -8.14
N ILE A 207 -15.09 -1.28 -9.30
CA ILE A 207 -15.54 -2.66 -9.57
C ILE A 207 -14.37 -3.65 -9.46
N GLU A 208 -13.23 -3.34 -10.07
CA GLU A 208 -12.05 -4.21 -10.04
C GLU A 208 -11.45 -4.30 -8.63
N THR A 209 -11.46 -3.20 -7.88
CA THR A 209 -11.04 -3.19 -6.48
C THR A 209 -11.95 -4.07 -5.62
N TYR A 210 -13.27 -3.97 -5.76
CA TYR A 210 -14.21 -4.87 -5.06
C TYR A 210 -13.98 -6.34 -5.42
N ARG A 211 -13.81 -6.64 -6.71
CA ARG A 211 -13.53 -8.02 -7.17
C ARG A 211 -12.27 -8.59 -6.54
N ARG A 212 -11.21 -7.79 -6.39
CA ARG A 212 -9.96 -8.22 -5.72
C ARG A 212 -10.18 -8.49 -4.24
N ILE A 213 -10.95 -7.65 -3.53
CA ILE A 213 -11.28 -7.86 -2.12
C ILE A 213 -11.99 -9.20 -1.94
N ASP A 214 -13.04 -9.45 -2.74
CA ASP A 214 -13.80 -10.70 -2.68
C ASP A 214 -12.92 -11.93 -2.93
N PHE A 215 -12.03 -11.84 -3.92
CA PHE A 215 -11.08 -12.90 -4.21
C PHE A 215 -10.10 -13.15 -3.06
N THR A 216 -9.50 -12.10 -2.49
CA THR A 216 -8.59 -12.23 -1.34
C THR A 216 -9.27 -12.79 -0.10
N ASN A 217 -10.53 -12.40 0.15
CA ASN A 217 -11.32 -12.96 1.25
C ASN A 217 -11.62 -14.45 1.04
N ALA A 218 -11.95 -14.85 -0.19
CA ALA A 218 -12.18 -16.25 -0.52
C ALA A 218 -10.90 -17.10 -0.37
N GLU A 219 -9.74 -16.61 -0.81
CA GLU A 219 -8.46 -17.29 -0.62
C GLU A 219 -8.07 -17.37 0.86
N HIS A 220 -8.25 -16.29 1.62
CA HIS A 220 -7.99 -16.28 3.06
C HIS A 220 -8.89 -17.30 3.78
N GLN A 221 -10.18 -17.34 3.46
CA GLN A 221 -11.11 -18.34 4.00
C GLN A 221 -10.69 -19.77 3.62
N ARG A 222 -10.25 -20.00 2.39
CA ARG A 222 -9.74 -21.30 1.95
C ARG A 222 -8.49 -21.72 2.72
N MET A 223 -7.58 -20.77 2.97
CA MET A 223 -6.37 -21.01 3.75
C MET A 223 -6.71 -21.38 5.20
N LEU A 224 -7.62 -20.62 5.84
CA LEU A 224 -8.10 -20.94 7.19
C LEU A 224 -8.80 -22.30 7.26
N TRP A 225 -9.64 -22.62 6.29
CA TRP A 225 -10.34 -23.90 6.21
C TRP A 225 -9.37 -25.08 6.06
N ASN A 226 -8.37 -24.96 5.18
CA ASN A 226 -7.33 -25.97 5.00
C ASN A 226 -6.49 -26.13 6.28
N GLY A 227 -6.15 -25.03 6.95
CA GLY A 227 -5.45 -25.06 8.24
C GLY A 227 -6.28 -25.76 9.32
N PHE A 228 -7.58 -25.48 9.38
CA PHE A 228 -8.51 -26.14 10.30
C PHE A 228 -8.60 -27.64 10.03
N ILE A 229 -8.72 -28.06 8.76
CA ILE A 229 -8.70 -29.48 8.38
C ILE A 229 -7.39 -30.15 8.80
N ALA A 230 -6.25 -29.49 8.59
CA ALA A 230 -4.94 -30.02 8.98
C ALA A 230 -4.83 -30.22 10.51
N ILE A 231 -5.34 -29.28 11.31
CA ILE A 231 -5.37 -29.39 12.78
C ILE A 231 -6.28 -30.54 13.21
N LEU A 232 -7.48 -30.66 12.66
CA LEU A 232 -8.40 -31.77 12.96
C LEU A 232 -7.79 -33.13 12.56
N GLY A 233 -7.15 -33.18 11.39
CA GLY A 233 -6.39 -34.35 10.93
C GLY A 233 -5.29 -34.73 11.93
N GLY A 234 -4.49 -33.77 12.37
CA GLY A 234 -3.43 -33.98 13.36
C GLY A 234 -3.97 -34.48 14.72
N LEU A 235 -5.07 -33.91 15.20
CA LEU A 235 -5.71 -34.33 16.46
C LEU A 235 -6.25 -35.76 16.37
N SER A 236 -6.88 -36.13 15.26
CA SER A 236 -7.39 -37.51 15.06
C SER A 236 -6.27 -38.55 15.02
N LEU A 237 -5.18 -38.27 14.30
CA LEU A 237 -3.96 -39.10 14.30
C LEU A 237 -3.35 -39.21 15.70
N GLY A 238 -3.28 -38.11 16.44
CA GLY A 238 -2.82 -38.08 17.83
C GLY A 238 -3.66 -38.97 18.74
N CYS A 239 -5.00 -38.91 18.61
CA CYS A 239 -5.92 -39.77 19.36
C CYS A 239 -5.74 -41.25 19.02
N VAL A 240 -5.58 -41.61 17.74
CA VAL A 240 -5.35 -43.00 17.30
C VAL A 240 -4.02 -43.53 17.84
N LEU A 241 -2.94 -42.75 17.74
CA LEU A 241 -1.63 -43.12 18.28
C LEU A 241 -1.68 -43.31 19.80
N TRP A 242 -2.37 -42.42 20.51
CA TRP A 242 -2.56 -42.52 21.95
C TRP A 242 -3.36 -43.79 22.34
N ALA A 243 -4.43 -44.11 21.62
CA ALA A 243 -5.20 -45.34 21.81
C ALA A 243 -4.38 -46.62 21.53
N MET A 244 -3.52 -46.60 20.50
CA MET A 244 -2.60 -47.69 20.20
C MET A 244 -1.56 -47.88 21.32
N LEU A 245 -0.94 -46.79 21.78
CA LEU A 245 0.06 -46.83 22.86
C LEU A 245 -0.53 -47.33 24.18
N THR A 246 -1.73 -46.88 24.54
CA THR A 246 -2.41 -47.33 25.76
C THR A 246 -2.86 -48.79 25.69
N SER A 247 -3.28 -49.26 24.50
CA SER A 247 -3.61 -50.68 24.28
C SER A 247 -2.38 -51.57 24.34
N TRP A 248 -1.28 -51.15 23.72
CA TRP A 248 -0.01 -51.87 23.76
C TRP A 248 0.54 -51.97 25.19
N LYS A 249 0.48 -50.88 25.97
CA LYS A 249 0.88 -50.88 27.39
C LYS A 249 0.02 -51.83 28.23
N ARG A 250 -1.29 -51.92 27.98
CA ARG A 250 -2.16 -52.90 28.65
C ARG A 250 -1.80 -54.33 28.27
N TYR A 251 -1.53 -54.59 26.99
CA TYR A 251 -1.13 -55.90 26.50
C TYR A 251 0.21 -56.36 27.11
N SER A 252 1.21 -55.47 27.21
CA SER A 252 2.51 -55.81 27.79
C SER A 252 2.42 -56.17 29.29
N LEU A 253 1.61 -55.42 30.05
CA LEU A 253 1.34 -55.70 31.47
C LEU A 253 0.61 -57.03 31.69
N SER A 254 -0.36 -57.35 30.82
CA SER A 254 -1.05 -58.65 30.89
C SER A 254 -0.08 -59.81 30.64
N ARG A 255 0.83 -59.65 29.67
CA ARG A 255 1.83 -60.68 29.34
C ARG A 255 2.83 -60.89 30.48
N SER A 256 3.33 -59.82 31.11
CA SER A 256 4.23 -59.94 32.27
C SER A 256 3.56 -60.65 33.45
N ASN A 257 2.29 -60.35 33.73
CA ASN A 257 1.54 -61.03 34.80
C ASN A 257 1.31 -62.52 34.52
N SER A 258 1.06 -62.90 33.26
CA SER A 258 0.93 -64.32 32.89
C SER A 258 2.25 -65.10 33.03
N GLN A 259 3.40 -64.48 32.72
CA GLN A 259 4.70 -65.12 32.90
C GLN A 259 5.07 -65.27 34.37
N ALA A 260 4.78 -64.26 35.21
CA ALA A 260 4.99 -64.35 36.66
C ALA A 260 4.16 -65.50 37.27
N SER A 261 2.88 -65.60 36.90
CA SER A 261 1.99 -66.67 37.38
C SER A 261 2.44 -68.07 36.92
N SER A 262 3.04 -68.18 35.74
CA SER A 262 3.60 -69.44 35.23
C SER A 262 4.86 -69.87 36.00
N MET A 263 5.66 -68.93 36.51
CA MET A 263 6.86 -69.27 37.29
C MET A 263 6.53 -69.70 38.72
N ASP A 264 5.46 -69.17 39.32
CA ASP A 264 5.03 -69.57 40.67
C ASP A 264 4.46 -71.00 40.70
N ASN A 265 3.78 -71.45 39.63
CA ASN A 265 3.28 -72.83 39.54
C ASN A 265 4.40 -73.89 39.42
N ILE A 266 5.59 -73.52 38.93
CA ILE A 266 6.72 -74.46 38.80
C ILE A 266 7.35 -74.76 40.17
N LYS A 267 7.21 -73.88 41.17
CA LYS A 267 7.76 -74.11 42.52
C LYS A 267 6.98 -75.13 43.37
N TYR A 268 5.77 -75.51 42.98
CA TYR A 268 4.91 -76.40 43.78
C TYR A 268 4.87 -77.87 43.29
N GLN A 269 5.67 -78.26 42.28
CA GLN A 269 5.69 -79.63 41.73
C GLN A 269 6.96 -80.45 42.02
N THR A 270 7.82 -80.00 42.93
CA THR A 270 9.09 -80.68 43.28
C THR A 270 9.13 -81.24 44.72
N VAL A 271 8.10 -81.98 45.14
CA VAL A 271 8.14 -82.79 46.39
C VAL A 271 7.66 -84.20 46.08
#